data_AF-A0A7Y7M4N9-F1
#
_entry.id   AF-A0A7Y7M4N9-F1
#
_cell.length_a   1.000
_cell.length_b   1.000
_cell.length_c   1.000
_cell.angle_alpha   90.00
_cell.angle_beta   90.00
_cell.angle_gamma   90.00
#
_symmetry.space_group_name_H-M   'P 1'
#
loop_
_entity.id
_entity.type
_entity.pdbx_description
1 polymer ?
#
loop_
_entity_poly.entity_id
_entity_poly.type
_entity_poly.pdbx_seq_one_letter_code
_entity_poly.pdbx_strand_id
1 'polypeptide(L)'
;MDYVPAAMLWLLTLIRIPTARDRERASVLRATFFAAVACTLFIPAVYIAADPLLGGHNHVGLLLITAILAGFWQFHTATVLAAITNNARRRRHLGRGRLAAAVAGACVIAGFAASRVDATNQNLPLAYGNQPGMQLFLWAGSAFIIWVCADVALTCLKFLPRMRSRTFKSGVGAFAAGCTLMALALGNRLALGLLEESPARNSTVLGGLNWSFTILETLAVLLVSIGLMLPRFRESPGLLRRNLRSRWLMALLTPAWWRSSTERKYRLRNRWTPILDPVTGQATAHLHRRVIEIRDCQLRGLTLLPRDRVLISQAEQLLQGR
;
A
#
# COMPACT_ATOMS: atom_id res chain seq x y z
N MET A 1 -8.36 -4.95 22.17
CA MET A 1 -7.03 -4.42 21.79
C MET A 1 -7.03 -3.95 20.34
N ASP A 2 -8.20 -3.54 19.84
CA ASP A 2 -8.51 -3.68 18.41
C ASP A 2 -8.20 -2.38 17.65
N TYR A 3 -7.98 -1.31 18.41
CA TYR A 3 -7.59 0.01 17.90
C TYR A 3 -6.10 0.10 17.55
N VAL A 4 -5.24 -0.72 18.18
CA VAL A 4 -3.78 -0.65 17.97
C VAL A 4 -3.39 -1.00 16.53
N PRO A 5 -3.86 -2.13 15.94
CA PRO A 5 -3.59 -2.45 14.54
C PRO A 5 -4.08 -1.37 13.58
N ALA A 6 -5.29 -0.84 13.79
CA ALA A 6 -5.87 0.21 12.96
C ALA A 6 -5.05 1.51 13.02
N ALA A 7 -4.72 1.98 14.22
CA ALA A 7 -3.91 3.19 14.42
C ALA A 7 -2.54 3.07 13.76
N MET A 8 -1.90 1.90 13.88
CA MET A 8 -0.59 1.63 13.30
C MET A 8 -0.61 1.60 11.76
N LEU A 9 -1.65 1.02 11.16
CA LEU A 9 -1.83 1.01 9.71
C LEU A 9 -2.20 2.40 9.16
N TRP A 10 -2.98 3.19 9.89
CA TRP A 10 -3.22 4.60 9.56
C TRP A 10 -1.93 5.42 9.63
N LEU A 11 -1.13 5.25 10.69
CA LEU A 11 0.17 5.92 10.80
C LEU A 11 1.10 5.53 9.64
N LEU A 12 1.18 4.24 9.30
CA LEU A 12 1.95 3.77 8.15
C LEU A 12 1.44 4.39 6.84
N THR A 13 0.13 4.46 6.65
CA THR A 13 -0.50 5.06 5.47
C THR A 13 -0.17 6.55 5.37
N LEU A 14 -0.29 7.31 6.46
CA LEU A 14 0.07 8.73 6.53
C LEU A 14 1.54 8.94 6.19
N ILE A 15 2.42 8.15 6.82
CA ILE A 15 3.85 8.15 6.52
C ILE A 15 4.08 7.89 5.03
N ARG A 16 3.26 7.04 4.37
CA ARG A 16 3.39 6.67 2.96
C ARG A 16 2.73 7.64 1.95
N ILE A 17 1.99 8.65 2.38
CA ILE A 17 1.34 9.63 1.48
C ILE A 17 2.31 10.28 0.48
N PRO A 18 3.55 10.69 0.84
CA PRO A 18 4.48 11.29 -0.11
C PRO A 18 4.84 10.39 -1.31
N THR A 19 4.66 9.06 -1.17
CA THR A 19 4.91 8.09 -2.23
C THR A 19 3.69 7.85 -3.15
N ALA A 20 2.56 8.52 -2.92
CA ALA A 20 1.33 8.37 -3.71
C ALA A 20 1.51 8.65 -5.21
N ARG A 21 2.46 9.53 -5.56
CA ARG A 21 2.70 9.95 -6.95
C ARG A 21 3.66 9.05 -7.72
N ASP A 22 4.42 8.23 -7.01
CA ASP A 22 5.34 7.28 -7.64
C ASP A 22 4.56 5.99 -7.97
N ARG A 23 4.39 5.69 -9.26
CA ARG A 23 3.59 4.54 -9.71
C ARG A 23 4.10 3.21 -9.15
N GLU A 24 5.41 3.09 -8.92
CA GLU A 24 5.99 1.85 -8.40
C GLU A 24 5.79 1.71 -6.89
N ARG A 25 5.75 2.84 -6.17
CA ARG A 25 5.60 2.89 -4.71
C ARG A 25 4.15 3.10 -4.25
N ALA A 26 3.25 3.51 -5.14
CA ALA A 26 1.84 3.76 -4.85
C ALA A 26 1.07 2.48 -4.50
N SER A 27 1.52 1.32 -4.98
CA SER A 27 0.94 0.01 -4.63
C SER A 27 0.99 -0.23 -3.12
N VAL A 28 2.14 0.01 -2.48
CA VAL A 28 2.30 -0.14 -1.02
C VAL A 28 1.38 0.81 -0.25
N LEU A 29 1.26 2.07 -0.69
CA LEU A 29 0.35 3.04 -0.06
C LEU A 29 -1.11 2.57 -0.15
N ARG A 30 -1.54 2.10 -1.33
CA ARG A 30 -2.89 1.58 -1.52
C ARG A 30 -3.13 0.35 -0.64
N ALA A 31 -2.15 -0.54 -0.56
CA ALA A 31 -2.22 -1.73 0.28
C ALA A 31 -2.43 -1.37 1.76
N THR A 32 -1.64 -0.43 2.29
CA THR A 32 -1.75 0.01 3.69
C THR A 32 -3.03 0.79 3.95
N PHE A 33 -3.51 1.57 2.98
CA PHE A 33 -4.79 2.27 3.08
C PHE A 33 -5.96 1.28 3.17
N PHE A 34 -6.04 0.31 2.26
CA PHE A 34 -7.08 -0.71 2.30
C PHE A 34 -7.02 -1.57 3.57
N ALA A 35 -5.81 -1.92 4.02
CA ALA A 35 -5.62 -2.62 5.29
C ALA A 35 -6.08 -1.76 6.49
N ALA A 36 -5.78 -0.46 6.50
CA ALA A 36 -6.23 0.45 7.56
C ALA A 36 -7.76 0.56 7.60
N VAL A 37 -8.41 0.67 6.43
CA VAL A 37 -9.87 0.65 6.31
C VAL A 37 -10.43 -0.67 6.84
N ALA A 38 -9.89 -1.81 6.40
CA ALA A 38 -10.34 -3.12 6.88
C ALA A 38 -10.21 -3.28 8.41
N CYS A 39 -9.05 -2.94 8.99
CA CYS A 39 -8.87 -2.98 10.44
C CYS A 39 -9.77 -2.00 11.19
N THR A 40 -10.11 -0.85 10.59
CA THR A 40 -11.06 0.11 11.19
C THR A 40 -12.47 -0.46 11.20
N LEU A 41 -12.90 -1.06 10.08
CA LEU A 41 -14.20 -1.74 9.99
C LEU A 41 -14.26 -2.99 10.87
N PHE A 42 -13.12 -3.61 11.18
CA PHE A 42 -13.05 -4.76 12.08
C PHE A 42 -13.23 -4.40 13.56
N ILE A 43 -13.21 -3.12 13.94
CA ILE A 43 -13.48 -2.71 15.32
C ILE A 43 -14.99 -2.89 15.60
N PRO A 44 -15.39 -3.63 16.65
CA PRO A 44 -16.81 -3.92 16.91
C PRO A 44 -17.69 -2.67 16.98
N ALA A 45 -17.23 -1.63 17.68
CA ALA A 45 -17.96 -0.36 17.80
C ALA A 45 -18.18 0.33 16.44
N VAL A 46 -17.19 0.26 15.54
CA VAL A 46 -17.30 0.84 14.19
C VAL A 46 -18.18 -0.04 13.31
N TYR A 47 -18.02 -1.36 13.38
CA TYR A 47 -18.81 -2.32 12.60
C TYR A 47 -20.31 -2.15 12.87
N ILE A 48 -20.69 -2.18 14.15
CA ILE A 48 -22.10 -2.11 14.59
C ILE A 48 -22.70 -0.73 14.30
N ALA A 49 -21.90 0.35 14.34
CA ALA A 49 -22.38 1.68 14.00
C ALA A 49 -22.52 1.89 12.48
N ALA A 50 -21.64 1.29 11.67
CA ALA A 50 -21.61 1.48 10.23
C ALA A 50 -22.61 0.59 9.48
N ASP A 51 -22.89 -0.62 9.97
CA ASP A 51 -23.74 -1.58 9.26
C ASP A 51 -25.20 -1.13 9.08
N PRO A 52 -25.86 -0.51 10.07
CA PRO A 52 -27.19 0.07 9.89
C PRO A 52 -27.23 1.15 8.80
N LEU A 53 -26.16 1.93 8.63
CA LEU A 53 -26.08 2.96 7.58
C LEU A 53 -26.03 2.35 6.17
N LEU A 54 -25.61 1.09 6.06
CA LEU A 54 -25.58 0.33 4.80
C LEU A 54 -26.80 -0.59 4.65
N GLY A 55 -27.75 -0.57 5.59
CA GLY A 55 -28.99 -1.34 5.52
C GLY A 55 -29.11 -2.45 6.57
N GLY A 56 -28.11 -2.69 7.42
CA GLY A 56 -28.22 -3.61 8.58
C GLY A 56 -28.11 -5.11 8.28
N HIS A 57 -27.66 -5.48 7.07
CA HIS A 57 -27.55 -6.88 6.62
C HIS A 57 -26.08 -7.35 6.46
N ASN A 58 -25.15 -6.89 7.33
CA ASN A 58 -23.70 -7.16 7.26
C ASN A 58 -23.01 -6.75 5.95
N HIS A 59 -23.49 -5.70 5.29
CA HIS A 59 -22.79 -5.13 4.14
C HIS A 59 -21.40 -4.60 4.53
N VAL A 60 -21.19 -4.21 5.80
CA VAL A 60 -19.86 -3.87 6.31
C VAL A 60 -18.92 -5.08 6.25
N GLY A 61 -19.40 -6.29 6.51
CA GLY A 61 -18.61 -7.51 6.40
C GLY A 61 -18.10 -7.76 4.98
N LEU A 62 -18.96 -7.55 3.98
CA LEU A 62 -18.57 -7.61 2.56
C LEU A 62 -17.54 -6.53 2.21
N LEU A 63 -17.77 -5.28 2.65
CA LEU A 63 -16.85 -4.18 2.43
C LEU A 63 -15.48 -4.43 3.08
N LEU A 64 -15.48 -5.01 4.28
CA LEU A 64 -14.28 -5.38 5.02
C LEU A 64 -13.47 -6.43 4.25
N ILE A 65 -14.09 -7.55 3.85
CA ILE A 65 -13.36 -8.60 3.12
C ILE A 65 -12.89 -8.11 1.76
N THR A 66 -13.69 -7.33 1.03
CA THR A 66 -13.26 -6.75 -0.25
C THR A 66 -12.11 -5.76 -0.09
N ALA A 67 -12.09 -4.95 0.98
CA ALA A 67 -10.95 -4.12 1.33
C ALA A 67 -9.70 -4.95 1.65
N ILE A 68 -9.83 -6.05 2.40
CA ILE A 68 -8.71 -6.97 2.68
C ILE A 68 -8.16 -7.55 1.36
N LEU A 69 -9.03 -8.09 0.49
CA LEU A 69 -8.62 -8.64 -0.81
C LEU A 69 -7.88 -7.59 -1.65
N ALA A 70 -8.41 -6.37 -1.71
CA ALA A 70 -7.76 -5.26 -2.41
C ALA A 70 -6.40 -4.92 -1.79
N GLY A 71 -6.29 -4.88 -0.47
CA GLY A 71 -5.05 -4.63 0.26
C GLY A 71 -3.97 -5.67 -0.05
N PHE A 72 -4.30 -6.96 0.06
CA PHE A 72 -3.39 -8.06 -0.25
C PHE A 72 -3.01 -8.11 -1.74
N TRP A 73 -3.95 -7.85 -2.64
CA TRP A 73 -3.66 -7.71 -4.06
C TRP A 73 -2.62 -6.61 -4.33
N GLN A 74 -2.75 -5.46 -3.68
CA GLN A 74 -1.77 -4.37 -3.80
C GLN A 74 -0.42 -4.75 -3.18
N PHE A 75 -0.38 -5.51 -2.08
CA PHE A 75 0.87 -6.04 -1.51
C PHE A 75 1.57 -7.02 -2.45
N HIS A 76 0.84 -7.96 -3.04
CA HIS A 76 1.38 -8.87 -4.05
C HIS A 76 1.96 -8.09 -5.23
N THR A 77 1.22 -7.10 -5.74
CA THR A 77 1.66 -6.23 -6.84
C THR A 77 2.96 -5.51 -6.48
N ALA A 78 3.05 -4.91 -5.28
CA ALA A 78 4.24 -4.23 -4.80
C ALA A 78 5.46 -5.16 -4.75
N THR A 79 5.27 -6.37 -4.20
CA THR A 79 6.33 -7.37 -4.06
C THR A 79 6.81 -7.87 -5.42
N VAL A 80 5.90 -8.15 -6.36
CA VAL A 80 6.25 -8.58 -7.72
C VAL A 80 7.00 -7.49 -8.48
N LEU A 81 6.57 -6.22 -8.36
CA LEU A 81 7.27 -5.08 -8.96
C LEU A 81 8.69 -4.91 -8.41
N ALA A 82 8.87 -5.11 -7.10
CA ALA A 82 10.17 -4.96 -6.44
C ALA A 82 11.12 -6.14 -6.69
N ALA A 83 10.58 -7.38 -6.79
CA ALA A 83 11.37 -8.60 -6.84
C ALA A 83 11.73 -9.06 -8.26
N ILE A 84 10.87 -8.81 -9.25
CA ILE A 84 11.01 -9.36 -10.60
C ILE A 84 11.43 -8.28 -11.60
N THR A 85 12.70 -8.28 -11.98
CA THR A 85 13.26 -7.34 -12.97
C THR A 85 12.86 -7.70 -14.41
N ASN A 86 12.69 -8.99 -14.73
CA ASN A 86 12.30 -9.44 -16.07
C ASN A 86 10.84 -9.06 -16.39
N ASN A 87 10.66 -8.21 -17.39
CA ASN A 87 9.37 -7.67 -17.81
C ASN A 87 8.34 -8.75 -18.20
N ALA A 88 8.75 -9.80 -18.93
CA ALA A 88 7.82 -10.84 -19.39
C ALA A 88 7.32 -11.70 -18.22
N ARG A 89 8.23 -12.08 -17.32
CA ARG A 89 7.88 -12.81 -16.10
C ARG A 89 7.01 -11.96 -15.18
N ARG A 90 7.35 -10.69 -14.99
CA ARG A 90 6.58 -9.74 -14.18
C ARG A 90 5.14 -9.61 -14.67
N ARG A 91 4.92 -9.44 -15.98
CA ARG A 91 3.57 -9.38 -16.58
C ARG A 91 2.76 -10.65 -16.33
N ARG A 92 3.38 -11.84 -16.44
CA ARG A 92 2.70 -13.12 -16.17
C ARG A 92 2.28 -13.24 -14.71
N HIS A 93 3.16 -12.90 -13.76
CA HIS A 93 2.83 -12.95 -12.32
C HIS A 93 1.72 -11.95 -11.97
N LEU A 94 1.80 -10.71 -12.44
CA LEU A 94 0.74 -9.72 -12.24
C LEU A 94 -0.58 -10.13 -12.90
N GLY A 95 -0.54 -10.74 -14.09
CA GLY A 95 -1.74 -11.26 -14.75
C GLY A 95 -2.41 -12.35 -13.95
N ARG A 96 -1.63 -13.32 -13.43
CA ARG A 96 -2.13 -14.41 -12.57
C ARG A 96 -2.73 -13.88 -11.27
N GLY A 97 -2.04 -12.98 -10.59
CA GLY A 97 -2.57 -12.45 -9.34
C GLY A 97 -3.80 -11.57 -9.56
N ARG A 98 -3.90 -10.84 -10.68
CA ARG A 98 -5.11 -10.08 -11.04
C ARG A 98 -6.29 -11.02 -11.28
N LEU A 99 -6.05 -12.12 -11.98
CA LEU A 99 -7.06 -13.16 -12.20
C LEU A 99 -7.48 -13.78 -10.86
N ALA A 100 -6.53 -14.16 -10.00
CA ALA A 100 -6.81 -14.73 -8.68
C ALA A 100 -7.63 -13.76 -7.81
N ALA A 101 -7.29 -12.47 -7.80
CA ALA A 101 -8.03 -11.45 -7.06
C ALA A 101 -9.45 -11.25 -7.62
N ALA A 102 -9.60 -11.26 -8.95
CA ALA A 102 -10.91 -11.15 -9.59
C ALA A 102 -11.80 -12.37 -9.30
N VAL A 103 -11.25 -13.58 -9.38
CA VAL A 103 -11.96 -14.83 -9.06
C VAL A 103 -12.35 -14.85 -7.59
N ALA A 104 -11.41 -14.57 -6.67
CA ALA A 104 -11.70 -14.54 -5.25
C ALA A 104 -12.76 -13.47 -4.90
N GLY A 105 -12.64 -12.27 -5.47
CA GLY A 105 -13.64 -11.21 -5.30
C GLY A 105 -15.01 -11.60 -5.84
N ALA A 106 -15.09 -12.22 -7.01
CA ALA A 106 -16.35 -12.71 -7.58
C ALA A 106 -16.98 -13.79 -6.69
N CYS A 107 -16.20 -14.76 -6.21
CA CYS A 107 -16.67 -15.80 -5.30
C CYS A 107 -17.16 -15.22 -3.96
N VAL A 108 -16.46 -14.22 -3.42
CA VAL A 108 -16.87 -13.51 -2.20
C VAL A 108 -18.19 -12.79 -2.42
N ILE A 109 -18.33 -12.01 -3.50
CA ILE A 109 -19.57 -11.27 -3.79
C ILE A 109 -20.73 -12.24 -4.03
N ALA A 110 -20.52 -13.28 -4.84
CA ALA A 110 -21.54 -14.28 -5.15
C ALA A 110 -21.93 -15.09 -3.90
N GLY A 111 -20.95 -15.50 -3.08
CA GLY A 111 -21.19 -16.21 -1.83
C GLY A 111 -21.99 -15.39 -0.83
N PHE A 112 -21.66 -14.10 -0.69
CA PHE A 112 -22.43 -13.17 0.14
C PHE A 112 -23.86 -12.98 -0.38
N ALA A 113 -24.03 -12.74 -1.69
CA ALA A 113 -25.35 -12.55 -2.30
C ALA A 113 -26.25 -13.80 -2.23
N ALA A 114 -25.65 -15.00 -2.25
CA ALA A 114 -26.37 -16.26 -2.09
C ALA A 114 -26.69 -16.60 -0.62
N SER A 115 -26.11 -15.86 0.34
CA SER A 115 -26.33 -16.07 1.77
C SER A 115 -27.51 -15.26 2.28
N ARG A 116 -28.25 -15.80 3.24
CA ARG A 116 -29.29 -15.10 3.99
C ARG A 116 -28.68 -14.50 5.24
N VAL A 117 -28.58 -13.18 5.27
CA VAL A 117 -27.91 -12.43 6.33
C VAL A 117 -28.88 -11.42 6.91
N ASP A 118 -29.68 -11.89 7.87
CA ASP A 118 -30.86 -11.16 8.34
C ASP A 118 -30.57 -10.15 9.47
N ALA A 119 -29.39 -10.25 10.11
CA ALA A 119 -29.01 -9.34 11.19
C ALA A 119 -27.51 -9.04 11.21
N THR A 120 -27.15 -7.82 11.63
CA THR A 120 -25.76 -7.41 11.88
C THR A 120 -25.08 -8.35 12.89
N ASN A 121 -24.05 -9.06 12.44
CA ASN A 121 -23.20 -9.90 13.27
C ASN A 121 -21.78 -9.88 12.72
N GLN A 122 -20.83 -9.40 13.53
CA GLN A 122 -19.43 -9.29 13.14
C GLN A 122 -18.76 -10.66 12.95
N ASN A 123 -19.22 -11.69 13.67
CA ASN A 123 -18.68 -13.04 13.58
C ASN A 123 -19.42 -13.85 12.52
N LEU A 124 -19.35 -13.39 11.27
CA LEU A 124 -19.94 -14.04 10.09
C LEU A 124 -19.65 -15.55 10.01
N PRO A 125 -18.42 -16.05 10.28
CA PRO A 125 -18.14 -17.48 10.29
C PRO A 125 -18.94 -18.28 11.30
N LEU A 126 -19.12 -17.73 12.50
CA LEU A 126 -19.82 -18.42 13.59
C LEU A 126 -21.35 -18.34 13.40
N ALA A 127 -21.82 -17.20 12.93
CA ALA A 127 -23.25 -16.92 12.83
C ALA A 127 -23.90 -17.56 11.58
N TYR A 128 -23.17 -17.59 10.47
CA TYR A 128 -23.72 -17.98 9.16
C TYR A 128 -22.89 -19.07 8.48
N GLY A 129 -21.92 -19.68 9.18
CA GLY A 129 -20.99 -20.67 8.60
C GLY A 129 -21.64 -21.96 8.12
N ASN A 130 -22.88 -22.25 8.54
CA ASN A 130 -23.67 -23.38 8.04
C ASN A 130 -24.26 -23.14 6.64
N GLN A 131 -24.21 -21.92 6.12
CA GLN A 131 -24.74 -21.61 4.80
C GLN A 131 -23.68 -21.83 3.71
N PRO A 132 -24.00 -22.51 2.61
CA PRO A 132 -23.01 -22.79 1.55
C PRO A 132 -22.47 -21.51 0.89
N GLY A 133 -23.30 -20.47 0.78
CA GLY A 133 -22.85 -19.16 0.28
C GLY A 133 -21.81 -18.51 1.19
N MET A 134 -22.01 -18.60 2.51
CA MET A 134 -21.09 -18.03 3.49
C MET A 134 -19.79 -18.83 3.56
N GLN A 135 -19.88 -20.16 3.43
CA GLN A 135 -18.69 -21.01 3.29
C GLN A 135 -17.88 -20.58 2.06
N LEU A 136 -18.51 -20.42 0.89
CA LEU A 136 -17.81 -19.94 -0.31
C LEU A 136 -17.15 -18.57 -0.08
N PHE A 137 -17.86 -17.63 0.56
CA PHE A 137 -17.35 -16.32 0.93
C PHE A 137 -16.08 -16.41 1.79
N LEU A 138 -16.09 -17.22 2.85
CA LEU A 138 -14.98 -17.35 3.79
C LEU A 138 -13.80 -18.13 3.20
N TRP A 139 -14.07 -19.24 2.52
CA TRP A 139 -13.05 -20.09 1.93
C TRP A 139 -12.33 -19.39 0.77
N ALA A 140 -13.07 -18.77 -0.15
CA ALA A 140 -12.46 -18.06 -1.27
C ALA A 140 -11.61 -16.88 -0.80
N GLY A 141 -12.12 -16.09 0.16
CA GLY A 141 -11.37 -14.97 0.75
C GLY A 141 -10.10 -15.45 1.45
N SER A 142 -10.22 -16.44 2.34
CA SER A 142 -9.10 -16.96 3.11
C SER A 142 -8.04 -17.62 2.24
N ALA A 143 -8.44 -18.43 1.25
CA ALA A 143 -7.53 -19.09 0.33
C ALA A 143 -6.70 -18.07 -0.48
N PHE A 144 -7.32 -17.00 -0.96
CA PHE A 144 -6.60 -15.93 -1.65
C PHE A 144 -5.59 -15.24 -0.74
N ILE A 145 -5.99 -14.88 0.48
CA ILE A 145 -5.10 -14.17 1.42
C ILE A 145 -3.94 -15.07 1.82
N ILE A 146 -4.19 -16.34 2.14
CA ILE A 146 -3.13 -17.32 2.48
C ILE A 146 -2.15 -17.47 1.32
N TRP A 147 -2.65 -17.62 0.09
CA TRP A 147 -1.81 -17.71 -1.11
C TRP A 147 -0.92 -16.47 -1.28
N VAL A 148 -1.49 -15.27 -1.18
CA VAL A 148 -0.73 -14.02 -1.29
C VAL A 148 0.31 -13.90 -0.16
N CYS A 149 -0.08 -14.17 1.09
CA CYS A 149 0.82 -14.14 2.23
C CYS A 149 2.02 -15.08 2.02
N ALA A 150 1.76 -16.31 1.55
CA ALA A 150 2.80 -17.28 1.25
C ALA A 150 3.71 -16.82 0.10
N ASP A 151 3.15 -16.36 -1.02
CA ASP A 151 3.92 -15.87 -2.17
C ASP A 151 4.82 -14.68 -1.80
N VAL A 152 4.27 -13.72 -1.05
CA VAL A 152 5.00 -12.54 -0.57
C VAL A 152 6.10 -12.94 0.42
N ALA A 153 5.79 -13.77 1.41
CA ALA A 153 6.77 -14.24 2.39
C ALA A 153 7.92 -15.01 1.73
N LEU A 154 7.62 -15.97 0.86
CA LEU A 154 8.61 -16.74 0.11
C LEU A 154 9.50 -15.85 -0.75
N THR A 155 8.89 -14.88 -1.43
CA THR A 155 9.63 -13.91 -2.23
C THR A 155 10.57 -13.09 -1.34
N CYS A 156 10.06 -12.50 -0.26
CA CYS A 156 10.88 -11.72 0.68
C CYS A 156 12.04 -12.53 1.27
N LEU A 157 11.78 -13.76 1.74
CA LEU A 157 12.80 -14.66 2.29
C LEU A 157 13.88 -15.03 1.27
N LYS A 158 13.49 -15.26 0.01
CA LYS A 158 14.43 -15.57 -1.07
C LYS A 158 15.39 -14.41 -1.39
N PHE A 159 14.91 -13.16 -1.29
CA PHE A 159 15.74 -11.98 -1.54
C PHE A 159 16.48 -11.47 -0.30
N LEU A 160 16.06 -11.87 0.90
CA LEU A 160 16.65 -11.51 2.18
C LEU A 160 18.18 -11.69 2.27
N PRO A 161 18.80 -12.80 1.81
CA PRO A 161 20.26 -12.97 1.88
C PRO A 161 21.03 -12.05 0.92
N ARG A 162 20.37 -11.49 -0.10
CA ARG A 162 21.01 -10.61 -1.11
C ARG A 162 21.07 -9.14 -0.69
N MET A 163 20.49 -8.79 0.46
CA MET A 163 20.37 -7.41 0.92
C MET A 163 21.58 -6.97 1.74
N ARG A 164 22.25 -5.89 1.29
CA ARG A 164 23.48 -5.38 1.94
C ARG A 164 23.24 -4.64 3.27
N SER A 165 22.05 -4.04 3.45
CA SER A 165 21.72 -3.25 4.65
C SER A 165 21.07 -4.11 5.73
N ARG A 166 21.65 -4.13 6.95
CA ARG A 166 21.08 -4.84 8.11
C ARG A 166 19.67 -4.37 8.47
N THR A 167 19.40 -3.07 8.38
CA THR A 167 18.07 -2.49 8.67
C THR A 167 17.03 -2.85 7.60
N PHE A 168 17.45 -2.91 6.33
CA PHE A 168 16.55 -3.33 5.25
C PHE A 168 16.24 -4.82 5.36
N LYS A 169 17.26 -5.62 5.72
CA LYS A 169 17.11 -7.04 6.02
C LYS A 169 16.17 -7.27 7.20
N SER A 170 16.30 -6.54 8.31
CA SER A 170 15.38 -6.69 9.45
C SER A 170 13.96 -6.23 9.10
N GLY A 171 13.80 -5.14 8.32
CA GLY A 171 12.48 -4.69 7.87
C GLY A 171 11.77 -5.69 6.96
N VAL A 172 12.45 -6.20 5.94
CA VAL A 172 11.89 -7.22 5.03
C VAL A 172 11.67 -8.55 5.76
N GLY A 173 12.56 -8.91 6.70
CA GLY A 173 12.39 -10.09 7.55
C GLY A 173 11.16 -9.99 8.46
N ALA A 174 10.97 -8.85 9.13
CA ALA A 174 9.78 -8.60 9.94
C ALA A 174 8.50 -8.63 9.09
N PHE A 175 8.52 -8.02 7.91
CA PHE A 175 7.39 -8.05 6.99
C PHE A 175 7.05 -9.49 6.53
N ALA A 176 8.06 -10.29 6.20
CA ALA A 176 7.86 -11.70 5.83
C ALA A 176 7.31 -12.53 6.99
N ALA A 177 7.84 -12.34 8.19
CA ALA A 177 7.36 -13.00 9.40
C ALA A 177 5.90 -12.62 9.72
N GLY A 178 5.54 -11.34 9.55
CA GLY A 178 4.16 -10.89 9.69
C GLY A 178 3.22 -11.54 8.67
N CYS A 179 3.64 -11.68 7.40
CA CYS A 179 2.86 -12.40 6.39
C CYS A 179 2.67 -13.89 6.74
N THR A 180 3.70 -14.55 7.28
CA THR A 180 3.59 -15.95 7.72
C THR A 180 2.65 -16.11 8.91
N LEU A 181 2.72 -15.19 9.89
CA LEU A 181 1.82 -15.20 11.05
C LEU A 181 0.36 -14.96 10.63
N MET A 182 0.12 -14.07 9.65
CA MET A 182 -1.21 -13.85 9.11
C MET A 182 -1.78 -15.09 8.41
N ALA A 183 -0.97 -15.77 7.59
CA ALA A 183 -1.37 -17.02 6.95
C ALA A 183 -1.72 -18.10 8.00
N LEU A 184 -0.92 -18.18 9.08
CA LEU A 184 -1.17 -19.10 10.19
C LEU A 184 -2.44 -18.73 10.97
N ALA A 185 -2.70 -17.44 11.22
CA ALA A 185 -3.93 -16.96 11.85
C ALA A 185 -5.16 -17.37 11.03
N LEU A 186 -5.14 -17.15 9.71
CA LEU A 186 -6.24 -17.54 8.84
C LEU A 186 -6.40 -19.06 8.76
N GLY A 187 -5.30 -19.82 8.70
CA GLY A 187 -5.35 -21.29 8.78
C GLY A 187 -6.00 -21.78 10.07
N ASN A 188 -5.66 -21.15 11.20
CA ASN A 188 -6.27 -21.42 12.50
C ASN A 188 -7.78 -21.12 12.49
N ARG A 189 -8.19 -20.01 11.87
CA ARG A 189 -9.61 -19.63 11.74
C ARG A 189 -10.40 -20.58 10.83
N LEU A 190 -9.79 -21.12 9.78
CA LEU A 190 -10.40 -22.16 8.95
C LEU A 190 -10.51 -23.48 9.71
N ALA A 191 -9.50 -23.86 10.49
CA ALA A 191 -9.54 -25.04 11.34
C ALA A 191 -10.63 -24.96 12.41
N LEU A 192 -10.84 -23.77 13.01
CA LEU A 192 -11.97 -23.51 13.91
C LEU A 192 -13.31 -23.80 13.24
N GLY A 193 -13.53 -23.28 12.03
CA GLY A 193 -14.78 -23.52 11.30
C GLY A 193 -15.04 -25.00 11.02
N LEU A 194 -14.00 -25.78 10.70
CA LEU A 194 -14.12 -27.23 10.49
C LEU A 194 -14.38 -28.00 11.79
N LEU A 195 -13.78 -27.58 12.91
CA LEU A 195 -13.95 -28.24 14.21
C LEU A 195 -15.32 -27.95 14.83
N GLU A 196 -15.93 -26.81 14.54
CA GLU A 196 -17.28 -26.47 15.00
C GLU A 196 -18.37 -27.36 14.41
N GLU A 197 -18.17 -27.82 13.18
CA GLU A 197 -19.07 -28.79 12.52
C GLU A 197 -18.88 -30.22 13.05
N SER A 198 -17.81 -30.50 13.79
CA SER A 198 -17.54 -31.83 14.35
C SER A 198 -18.37 -32.10 15.61
N PRO A 199 -18.97 -33.30 15.75
CA PRO A 199 -19.73 -33.68 16.94
C PRO A 199 -18.86 -33.81 18.21
N ALA A 200 -17.53 -33.90 18.09
CA ALA A 200 -16.59 -33.97 19.21
C ALA A 200 -16.14 -32.56 19.67
N ARG A 201 -17.11 -31.77 20.17
CA ARG A 201 -16.91 -30.37 20.56
C ARG A 201 -16.11 -30.25 21.86
N ASN A 202 -14.81 -29.98 21.73
CA ASN A 202 -13.94 -29.67 22.88
C ASN A 202 -13.85 -28.15 23.11
N SER A 203 -14.55 -27.64 24.12
CA SER A 203 -14.64 -26.20 24.45
C SER A 203 -13.28 -25.56 24.79
N THR A 204 -12.37 -26.31 25.41
CA THR A 204 -10.99 -25.89 25.71
C THR A 204 -10.15 -25.68 24.45
N VAL A 205 -10.30 -26.56 23.46
CA VAL A 205 -9.57 -26.47 22.19
C VAL A 205 -10.07 -25.26 21.39
N LEU A 206 -11.39 -25.08 21.26
CA LEU A 206 -11.98 -23.90 20.60
C LEU A 206 -11.53 -22.58 21.24
N GLY A 207 -11.55 -22.51 22.58
CA GLY A 207 -11.10 -21.32 23.32
C GLY A 207 -9.64 -20.97 23.03
N GLY A 208 -8.76 -21.97 23.03
CA GLY A 208 -7.34 -21.80 22.71
C GLY A 208 -7.08 -21.37 21.26
N LEU A 209 -7.80 -21.95 20.30
CA LEU A 209 -7.70 -21.54 18.89
C LEU A 209 -8.20 -20.10 18.68
N ASN A 210 -9.30 -19.68 19.31
CA ASN A 210 -9.79 -18.32 19.19
C ASN A 210 -8.83 -17.28 19.82
N TRP A 211 -8.26 -17.60 20.98
CA TRP A 211 -7.26 -16.74 21.63
C TRP A 211 -5.99 -16.60 20.78
N SER A 212 -5.50 -17.72 20.25
CA SER A 212 -4.32 -17.71 19.37
C SER A 212 -4.59 -16.93 18.08
N PHE A 213 -5.77 -17.05 17.47
CA PHE A 213 -6.13 -16.23 16.30
C PHE A 213 -5.92 -14.74 16.54
N THR A 214 -6.48 -14.19 17.61
CA THR A 214 -6.37 -12.76 17.96
C THR A 214 -4.91 -12.33 18.20
N ILE A 215 -4.12 -13.17 18.87
CA ILE A 215 -2.69 -12.90 19.12
C ILE A 215 -1.90 -12.93 17.81
N LEU A 216 -2.10 -13.95 16.97
CA LEU A 216 -1.37 -14.08 15.70
C LEU A 216 -1.73 -12.93 14.74
N GLU A 217 -3.01 -12.55 14.66
CA GLU A 217 -3.46 -11.44 13.83
C GLU A 217 -2.82 -10.11 14.26
N THR A 218 -2.89 -9.78 15.55
CA THR A 218 -2.31 -8.55 16.09
C THR A 218 -0.79 -8.49 15.88
N LEU A 219 -0.07 -9.58 16.19
CA LEU A 219 1.37 -9.67 15.92
C LEU A 219 1.67 -9.54 14.43
N ALA A 220 0.90 -10.19 13.56
CA ALA A 220 1.09 -10.10 12.12
C ALA A 220 0.99 -8.67 11.61
N VAL A 221 -0.05 -7.93 12.01
CA VAL A 221 -0.23 -6.52 11.60
C VAL A 221 0.88 -5.63 12.14
N LEU A 222 1.32 -5.84 13.38
CA LEU A 222 2.44 -5.08 13.96
C LEU A 222 3.75 -5.34 13.20
N LEU A 223 4.10 -6.61 12.98
CA LEU A 223 5.31 -6.99 12.25
C LEU A 223 5.30 -6.47 10.80
N VAL A 224 4.17 -6.58 10.10
CA VAL A 224 4.01 -6.02 8.76
C VAL A 224 4.20 -4.50 8.78
N SER A 225 3.59 -3.83 9.74
CA SER A 225 3.65 -2.37 9.84
C SER A 225 5.08 -1.88 10.15
N ILE A 226 5.73 -2.47 11.15
CA ILE A 226 7.14 -2.17 11.49
C ILE A 226 8.05 -2.49 10.32
N GLY A 227 7.87 -3.65 9.68
CA GLY A 227 8.67 -4.11 8.56
C GLY A 227 8.62 -3.17 7.35
N LEU A 228 7.45 -2.56 7.11
CA LEU A 228 7.28 -1.55 6.06
C LEU A 228 7.72 -0.15 6.50
N MET A 229 7.71 0.19 7.79
CA MET A 229 8.22 1.47 8.28
C MET A 229 9.76 1.55 8.26
N LEU A 230 10.45 0.48 8.69
CA LEU A 230 11.90 0.46 8.89
C LEU A 230 12.74 0.90 7.68
N PRO A 231 12.48 0.41 6.45
CA PRO A 231 13.21 0.84 5.26
C PRO A 231 13.11 2.35 4.99
N ARG A 232 11.99 2.97 5.39
CA ARG A 232 11.69 4.37 5.05
C ARG A 232 12.40 5.36 5.95
N PHE A 233 12.57 5.06 7.23
CA PHE A 233 13.31 5.94 8.15
C PHE A 233 14.77 6.13 7.73
N ARG A 234 15.31 5.20 6.94
CA ARG A 234 16.68 5.28 6.40
C ARG A 234 16.79 5.82 4.97
N GLU A 235 15.68 5.93 4.22
CA GLU A 235 15.65 6.80 3.05
C GLU A 235 15.79 8.23 3.58
N SER A 236 17.04 8.69 3.68
CA SER A 236 17.47 9.87 4.45
C SER A 236 16.44 11.01 4.41
N PRO A 237 16.10 11.64 5.56
CA PRO A 237 15.31 12.87 5.55
C PRO A 237 15.94 13.93 4.64
N GLY A 238 17.26 13.85 4.38
CA GLY A 238 17.95 14.64 3.38
C GLY A 238 17.49 14.39 1.93
N LEU A 239 17.20 13.16 1.52
CA LEU A 239 16.68 12.85 0.18
C LEU A 239 15.23 13.30 0.03
N LEU A 240 14.40 13.11 1.06
CA LEU A 240 13.01 13.58 1.06
C LEU A 240 12.96 15.11 1.07
N ARG A 241 13.78 15.76 1.91
CA ARG A 241 13.91 17.22 1.99
C ARG A 241 14.50 17.79 0.70
N ARG A 242 15.47 17.13 0.07
CA ARG A 242 16.03 17.52 -1.25
C ARG A 242 14.99 17.39 -2.35
N ASN A 243 14.15 16.36 -2.34
CA ASN A 243 13.04 16.19 -3.28
C ASN A 243 11.90 17.20 -3.06
N LEU A 244 11.58 17.54 -1.81
CA LEU A 244 10.58 18.58 -1.51
C LEU A 244 11.11 19.96 -1.88
N ARG A 245 12.37 20.25 -1.54
CA ARG A 245 13.04 21.51 -1.85
C ARG A 245 13.26 21.68 -3.35
N SER A 246 13.55 20.61 -4.10
CA SER A 246 13.63 20.67 -5.57
C SER A 246 12.27 20.98 -6.20
N ARG A 247 11.18 20.37 -5.72
CA ARG A 247 9.81 20.68 -6.18
C ARG A 247 9.38 22.10 -5.84
N TRP A 248 9.74 22.57 -4.64
CA TRP A 248 9.48 23.94 -4.20
C TRP A 248 10.22 24.96 -5.09
N LEU A 249 11.52 24.73 -5.33
CA LEU A 249 12.32 25.55 -6.23
C LEU A 249 11.81 25.51 -7.68
N MET A 250 11.35 24.35 -8.17
CA MET A 250 10.70 24.27 -9.48
C MET A 250 9.43 25.13 -9.56
N ALA A 251 8.59 25.11 -8.53
CA ALA A 251 7.36 25.93 -8.49
C ALA A 251 7.71 27.43 -8.49
N LEU A 252 8.67 27.85 -7.65
CA LEU A 252 9.15 29.23 -7.57
C LEU A 252 9.85 29.72 -8.85
N LEU A 253 10.58 28.85 -9.53
CA LEU A 253 11.24 29.16 -10.81
C LEU A 253 10.29 29.13 -12.01
N THR A 254 9.07 28.61 -11.85
CA THR A 254 8.07 28.55 -12.93
C THR A 254 7.79 29.94 -13.54
N PRO A 255 7.48 31.00 -12.79
CA PRO A 255 7.26 32.33 -13.35
C PRO A 255 8.50 32.96 -14.02
N ALA A 256 9.72 32.66 -13.54
CA ALA A 256 10.95 33.12 -14.18
C ALA A 256 11.20 32.40 -15.50
N TRP A 257 10.99 31.08 -15.53
CA TRP A 257 11.05 30.26 -16.72
C TRP A 257 9.99 30.65 -17.76
N TRP A 258 8.76 30.99 -17.33
CA TRP A 258 7.73 31.50 -18.23
C TRP A 258 8.18 32.79 -18.92
N ARG A 259 8.78 33.73 -18.17
CA ARG A 259 9.32 34.99 -18.71
C ARG A 259 10.50 34.77 -19.66
N SER A 260 11.42 33.85 -19.34
CA SER A 260 12.53 33.51 -20.24
C SER A 260 12.06 32.75 -21.49
N SER A 261 10.94 32.01 -21.41
CA SER A 261 10.37 31.25 -22.53
C SER A 261 9.58 32.09 -23.56
N THR A 262 9.43 33.38 -23.30
CA THR A 262 8.68 34.32 -24.17
C THR A 262 9.49 34.75 -25.40
N GLU A 263 10.82 34.60 -25.39
CA GLU A 263 11.67 34.74 -26.57
C GLU A 263 11.69 33.43 -27.38
N ARG A 264 10.79 33.37 -28.36
CA ARG A 264 10.15 32.17 -28.92
C ARG A 264 11.00 31.17 -29.71
N LYS A 265 12.30 31.35 -29.89
CA LYS A 265 13.03 30.62 -30.97
C LYS A 265 13.50 29.18 -30.65
N TYR A 266 13.48 28.71 -29.40
CA TYR A 266 14.18 27.45 -29.05
C TYR A 266 13.44 26.54 -28.04
N ARG A 267 12.13 26.33 -28.19
CA ARG A 267 11.42 25.32 -27.38
C ARG A 267 11.68 23.91 -27.89
N LEU A 268 12.23 23.05 -27.03
CA LEU A 268 12.24 21.59 -27.20
C LEU A 268 10.96 20.91 -26.66
N ARG A 269 9.98 21.64 -26.09
CA ARG A 269 8.77 21.03 -25.50
C ARG A 269 7.47 21.84 -25.60
N ASN A 270 6.37 21.08 -25.65
CA ASN A 270 5.01 21.56 -25.93
C ASN A 270 4.37 22.32 -24.73
N ARG A 271 3.47 23.24 -25.07
CA ARG A 271 2.88 24.34 -24.24
C ARG A 271 2.29 23.95 -22.88
N TRP A 272 1.95 22.68 -22.66
CA TRP A 272 1.18 22.18 -21.50
C TRP A 272 1.95 21.29 -20.52
N THR A 273 3.19 20.92 -20.85
CA THR A 273 4.04 20.08 -19.98
C THR A 273 4.58 20.75 -18.69
N PRO A 274 4.81 22.08 -18.58
CA PRO A 274 5.52 22.66 -17.43
C PRO A 274 4.68 22.81 -16.15
N ILE A 275 3.35 22.74 -16.23
CA ILE A 275 2.48 22.86 -15.03
C ILE A 275 2.48 21.54 -14.24
N LEU A 276 2.68 20.42 -14.92
CA LEU A 276 2.67 19.08 -14.33
C LEU A 276 4.07 18.58 -13.92
N ASP A 277 5.15 19.23 -14.36
CA ASP A 277 6.53 18.84 -14.05
C ASP A 277 6.92 18.86 -12.56
N PRO A 278 6.41 19.77 -11.70
CA PRO A 278 6.63 19.68 -10.25
C PRO A 278 5.97 18.43 -9.63
N VAL A 279 5.04 17.81 -10.35
CA VAL A 279 4.20 16.69 -9.93
C VAL A 279 4.71 15.35 -10.50
N THR A 280 5.44 15.35 -11.61
CA THR A 280 6.02 14.15 -12.24
C THR A 280 7.27 13.66 -11.48
N GLY A 281 7.49 12.34 -11.47
CA GLY A 281 8.46 11.63 -10.62
C GLY A 281 9.96 11.94 -10.84
N GLN A 282 10.31 12.87 -11.72
CA GLN A 282 11.71 13.23 -12.05
C GLN A 282 12.03 14.70 -11.70
N ALA A 283 11.60 15.17 -10.53
CA ALA A 283 11.74 16.57 -10.11
C ALA A 283 13.18 17.10 -10.17
N THR A 284 14.20 16.30 -9.86
CA THR A 284 15.61 16.72 -9.96
C THR A 284 16.08 16.87 -11.40
N ALA A 285 15.70 15.97 -12.30
CA ALA A 285 16.03 16.06 -13.72
C ALA A 285 15.29 17.24 -14.40
N HIS A 286 14.03 17.47 -14.02
CA HIS A 286 13.25 18.62 -14.49
C HIS A 286 13.80 19.95 -13.94
N LEU A 287 14.21 19.99 -12.68
CA LEU A 287 14.88 21.15 -12.09
C LEU A 287 16.20 21.45 -12.81
N HIS A 288 17.05 20.43 -13.01
CA HIS A 288 18.31 20.55 -13.75
C HIS A 288 18.10 21.13 -15.14
N ARG A 289 17.12 20.61 -15.87
CA ARG A 289 16.77 21.08 -17.21
C ARG A 289 16.26 22.53 -17.20
N ARG A 290 15.41 22.93 -16.24
CA ARG A 290 14.93 24.32 -16.12
C ARG A 290 16.06 25.29 -15.81
N VAL A 291 17.02 24.89 -14.95
CA VAL A 291 18.20 25.71 -14.64
C VAL A 291 19.03 25.93 -15.90
N ILE A 292 19.30 24.89 -16.69
CA ILE A 292 20.02 25.00 -17.96
C ILE A 292 19.29 25.94 -18.93
N GLU A 293 17.99 25.74 -19.14
CA GLU A 293 17.21 26.58 -20.07
C GLU A 293 17.22 28.06 -19.67
N ILE A 294 17.18 28.37 -18.37
CA ILE A 294 17.27 29.76 -17.89
C ILE A 294 18.68 30.32 -18.08
N ARG A 295 19.74 29.53 -17.83
CA ARG A 295 21.14 29.94 -18.04
C ARG A 295 21.47 30.17 -19.51
N ASP A 296 20.95 29.34 -20.41
CA ASP A 296 21.09 29.53 -21.85
C ASP A 296 20.45 30.84 -22.32
N CYS A 297 19.29 31.20 -21.74
CA CYS A 297 18.67 32.49 -22.02
C CYS A 297 19.49 33.65 -21.45
N GLN A 298 20.08 33.49 -20.26
CA GLN A 298 20.94 34.51 -19.65
C GLN A 298 22.21 34.78 -20.49
N LEU A 299 22.86 33.73 -21.00
CA LEU A 299 24.04 33.85 -21.87
C LEU A 299 23.72 34.60 -23.18
N ARG A 300 22.46 34.61 -23.61
CA ARG A 300 21.97 35.30 -24.81
C ARG A 300 21.46 36.72 -24.54
N GLY A 301 21.60 37.23 -23.32
CA GLY A 301 21.29 38.62 -22.98
C GLY A 301 20.04 38.82 -22.11
N LEU A 302 19.35 37.76 -21.68
CA LEU A 302 18.21 37.89 -20.78
C LEU A 302 18.65 38.40 -19.40
N THR A 303 18.21 39.60 -19.02
CA THR A 303 18.45 40.14 -17.68
C THR A 303 17.50 39.52 -16.66
N LEU A 304 18.04 38.67 -15.79
CA LEU A 304 17.30 38.08 -14.66
C LEU A 304 17.13 39.07 -13.52
N LEU A 305 15.93 39.09 -12.91
CA LEU A 305 15.67 39.82 -11.67
C LEU A 305 16.60 39.33 -10.54
N PRO A 306 16.96 40.20 -9.57
CA PRO A 306 17.79 39.82 -8.42
C PRO A 306 17.25 38.60 -7.66
N ARG A 307 15.92 38.53 -7.48
CA ARG A 307 15.23 37.40 -6.84
C ARG A 307 15.40 36.09 -7.60
N ASP A 308 15.33 36.13 -8.93
CA ASP A 308 15.45 34.93 -9.78
C ASP A 308 16.89 34.40 -9.77
N ARG A 309 17.89 35.29 -9.70
CA ARG A 309 19.31 34.91 -9.57
C ARG A 309 19.58 34.13 -8.28
N VAL A 310 19.01 34.55 -7.16
CA VAL A 310 19.13 33.85 -5.87
C VAL A 310 18.45 32.48 -5.91
N LEU A 311 17.30 32.37 -6.58
CA LEU A 311 16.60 31.09 -6.71
C LEU A 311 17.36 30.09 -7.61
N ILE A 312 18.01 30.58 -8.67
CA ILE A 312 18.83 29.76 -9.57
C ILE A 312 20.08 29.27 -8.84
N SER A 313 20.78 30.14 -8.09
CA SER A 313 21.97 29.72 -7.33
C SER A 313 21.64 28.67 -6.26
N GLN A 314 20.49 28.81 -5.58
CA GLN A 314 19.99 27.79 -4.65
C GLN A 314 19.64 26.46 -5.35
N ALA A 315 19.09 26.51 -6.57
CA ALA A 315 18.82 25.32 -7.36
C ALA A 315 20.11 24.63 -7.84
N GLU A 316 21.11 25.40 -8.25
CA GLU A 316 22.43 24.88 -8.67
C GLU A 316 23.17 24.21 -7.50
N GLN A 317 23.20 24.83 -6.32
CA GLN A 317 23.77 24.24 -5.10
C GLN A 317 23.09 22.89 -4.78
N LEU A 318 21.75 22.88 -4.81
CA LEU A 318 20.97 21.67 -4.55
C LEU A 318 21.21 20.56 -5.59
N LEU A 319 21.50 20.91 -6.85
CA LEU A 319 21.83 19.94 -7.90
C LEU A 319 23.26 19.40 -7.74
N GLN A 320 24.22 20.25 -7.38
CA GLN A 320 25.62 19.87 -7.11
C GLN A 320 25.79 19.03 -5.83
N GLY A 321 24.74 18.92 -5.00
CA GLY A 321 24.78 18.14 -3.76
C GLY A 321 25.47 18.86 -2.61
N ARG A 322 25.56 20.19 -2.70
CA ARG A 322 25.99 21.09 -1.61
C ARG A 322 24.77 21.69 -0.90
#